data_AF-A0A2W6B9C9-F1
#
_entry.id   AF-A0A2W6B9C9-F1
#
_cell.length_a   1.000
_cell.length_b   1.000
_cell.length_c   1.000
_cell.angle_alpha   90.00
_cell.angle_beta   90.00
_cell.angle_gamma   90.00
#
_symmetry.space_group_name_H-M   'P 1'
#
loop_
_entity.id
_entity.type
_entity.pdbx_description
1 polymer ?
#
loop_
_entity_poly.entity_id
_entity_poly.type
_entity_poly.pdbx_seq_one_letter_code
_entity_poly.pdbx_strand_id
1 'polypeptide(L)'
;MSTVASRDLRVRDTTTRATRLATLDGVSALQPLPVDAEAAQQWAVLRVRLAAVGRRAKIDDLWIAAIAAANNLPIITQDDDFDAIEPVGGPRVIRI
;
A
#
# COMPACT_ATOMS: atom_id res chain seq x y z
N MET A 1 -42.95 -21.32 15.74
CA MET A 1 -41.60 -21.58 16.28
C MET A 1 -40.62 -21.74 15.14
N SER A 2 -40.08 -20.62 14.63
CA SER A 2 -38.97 -20.64 13.67
C SER A 2 -37.81 -19.88 14.29
N THR A 3 -36.75 -20.61 14.61
CA THR A 3 -35.51 -20.14 15.21
C THR A 3 -34.86 -19.11 14.29
N VAL A 4 -34.79 -17.86 14.74
CA VAL A 4 -33.89 -16.86 14.15
C VAL A 4 -32.48 -17.33 14.47
N ALA A 5 -31.79 -17.84 13.45
CA ALA A 5 -30.36 -18.10 13.53
C ALA A 5 -29.67 -16.77 13.82
N SER A 6 -29.28 -16.59 15.07
CA SER A 6 -28.35 -15.59 15.53
C SER A 6 -27.09 -15.69 14.69
N ARG A 7 -26.94 -14.78 13.71
CA ARG A 7 -25.74 -14.63 12.90
C ARG A 7 -24.63 -14.14 13.83
N ASP A 8 -23.90 -15.08 14.41
CA ASP A 8 -22.81 -14.82 15.34
C ASP A 8 -21.73 -13.98 14.65
N LEU A 9 -21.62 -12.72 15.08
CA LEU A 9 -20.61 -11.76 14.61
C LEU A 9 -19.20 -12.19 15.04
N ARG A 10 -19.04 -13.09 16.01
CA ARG A 10 -17.75 -13.55 16.54
C ARG A 10 -17.05 -14.56 15.63
N VAL A 11 -17.79 -15.39 14.90
CA VAL A 11 -17.21 -16.38 13.98
C VAL A 11 -16.49 -15.71 12.79
N ARG A 12 -16.93 -14.51 12.40
CA ARG A 12 -16.24 -13.70 11.38
C ARG A 12 -14.91 -13.13 11.87
N ASP A 13 -14.72 -13.00 13.17
CA ASP A 13 -13.50 -12.42 13.75
C ASP A 13 -12.36 -13.44 13.79
N THR A 14 -12.60 -14.69 14.23
CA THR A 14 -11.50 -15.65 14.43
C THR A 14 -10.84 -16.09 13.12
N THR A 15 -11.60 -16.43 12.07
CA THR A 15 -11.03 -16.85 10.78
C THR A 15 -10.33 -15.68 10.08
N THR A 16 -10.97 -14.50 10.04
CA THR A 16 -10.35 -13.28 9.47
C THR A 16 -9.08 -12.89 10.21
N ARG A 17 -9.08 -13.00 11.54
CA ARG A 17 -7.91 -12.75 12.38
C ARG A 17 -6.81 -13.77 12.09
N ALA A 18 -7.14 -15.05 11.97
CA ALA A 18 -6.17 -16.09 11.62
C ALA A 18 -5.53 -15.82 10.25
N THR A 19 -6.32 -15.44 9.25
CA THR A 19 -5.80 -15.04 7.93
C THR A 19 -4.88 -13.83 8.03
N ARG A 20 -5.28 -12.76 8.73
CA ARG A 20 -4.44 -11.56 8.90
C ARG A 20 -3.14 -11.85 9.65
N LEU A 21 -3.19 -12.71 10.67
CA LEU A 21 -1.99 -13.14 11.39
C LEU A 21 -1.08 -13.97 10.50
N ALA A 22 -1.63 -14.88 9.70
CA ALA A 22 -0.83 -15.65 8.73
C ALA A 22 -0.16 -14.73 7.69
N THR A 23 -0.86 -13.69 7.21
CA THR A 23 -0.27 -12.69 6.32
C THR A 23 0.83 -11.90 7.02
N LEU A 24 0.61 -11.46 8.27
CA LEU A 24 1.59 -10.71 9.05
C LEU A 24 2.85 -11.55 9.34
N ASP A 25 2.68 -12.81 9.74
CA ASP A 25 3.79 -13.76 9.92
C ASP A 25 4.54 -13.98 8.60
N GLY A 26 3.82 -14.09 7.49
CA GLY A 26 4.41 -14.28 6.16
C GLY A 26 5.34 -13.14 5.71
N VAL A 27 5.11 -11.91 6.19
CA VAL A 27 5.96 -10.76 5.88
C VAL A 27 6.97 -10.44 6.98
N SER A 28 6.94 -11.14 8.12
CA SER A 28 7.77 -10.84 9.30
C SER A 28 9.28 -10.97 9.07
N ALA A 29 9.70 -11.78 8.09
CA ALA A 29 11.10 -11.94 7.71
C ALA A 29 11.62 -10.83 6.79
N LEU A 30 10.73 -9.98 6.26
CA LEU A 30 11.10 -8.88 5.39
C LEU A 30 11.58 -7.69 6.21
N GLN A 31 12.53 -6.94 5.66
CA GLN A 31 12.98 -5.69 6.26
C GLN A 31 12.02 -4.56 5.87
N PRO A 32 11.28 -3.95 6.82
CA PRO A 32 10.48 -2.78 6.52
C PRO A 32 11.39 -1.58 6.25
N LEU A 33 11.10 -0.84 5.18
CA LEU A 33 11.77 0.42 4.87
C LEU A 33 11.11 1.56 5.65
N PRO A 34 11.89 2.43 6.34
CA PRO A 34 11.34 3.48 7.17
C PRO A 34 10.78 4.64 6.34
N VAL A 35 9.90 5.43 6.97
CA VAL A 35 9.56 6.77 6.50
C VAL A 35 10.60 7.73 7.07
N ASP A 36 11.57 8.13 6.25
CA ASP A 36 12.66 9.03 6.63
C ASP A 36 12.62 10.37 5.87
N ALA A 37 13.64 11.20 6.08
CA ALA A 37 13.73 12.51 5.46
C ALA A 37 13.89 12.46 3.93
N GLU A 38 14.48 11.40 3.39
CA GLU A 38 14.63 11.25 1.94
C GLU A 38 13.30 10.82 1.32
N ALA A 39 12.61 9.86 1.92
CA ALA A 39 11.25 9.49 1.54
C ALA A 39 10.30 10.70 1.61
N ALA A 40 10.39 11.54 2.65
CA ALA A 40 9.57 12.74 2.76
C ALA A 40 9.82 13.75 1.62
N GLN A 41 11.08 13.91 1.19
CA GLN A 41 11.42 14.76 0.05
C GLN A 41 10.84 14.19 -1.25
N GLN A 42 11.01 12.89 -1.50
CA GLN A 42 10.43 12.23 -2.67
C GLN A 42 8.89 12.35 -2.68
N TRP A 43 8.24 12.21 -1.52
CA TRP A 43 6.80 12.38 -1.39
C TRP A 43 6.36 13.78 -1.83
N ALA A 44 7.06 14.82 -1.38
CA ALA A 44 6.73 16.21 -1.74
C ALA A 44 6.89 16.45 -3.25
N VAL A 45 7.97 15.95 -3.85
CA VAL A 45 8.22 16.03 -5.30
C VAL A 45 7.09 15.34 -6.08
N LEU A 46 6.78 14.08 -5.75
CA LEU A 46 5.73 13.33 -6.44
C LEU A 46 4.35 13.97 -6.25
N ARG A 47 4.05 14.51 -5.06
CA ARG A 47 2.80 15.22 -4.78
C ARG A 47 2.61 16.43 -5.70
N VAL A 48 3.65 17.24 -5.88
CA VAL A 48 3.62 18.40 -6.77
C VAL A 48 3.46 17.99 -8.22
N ARG A 49 4.20 16.97 -8.67
CA ARG A 49 4.12 16.51 -10.07
C ARG A 49 2.75 15.89 -10.40
N LEU A 50 2.16 15.11 -9.49
CA LEU A 50 0.79 14.61 -9.62
C LEU A 50 -0.21 15.77 -9.75
N ALA A 51 -0.10 16.78 -8.89
CA ALA A 51 -0.97 17.95 -8.93
C ALA A 51 -0.83 18.73 -10.25
N ALA A 52 0.38 18.87 -10.78
CA ALA A 52 0.65 19.57 -12.04
C ALA A 52 -0.04 18.93 -13.25
N VAL A 53 -0.30 17.62 -13.21
CA VAL A 53 -1.04 16.89 -14.26
C VAL A 53 -2.51 16.62 -13.89
N GLY A 54 -3.01 17.25 -12.82
CA GLY A 54 -4.40 17.07 -12.37
C GLY A 54 -4.72 15.66 -11.85
N ARG A 55 -3.71 14.88 -11.45
CA ARG A 55 -3.87 13.53 -10.93
C ARG A 55 -3.68 13.50 -9.41
N ARG A 56 -4.17 12.43 -8.79
CA ARG A 56 -4.04 12.16 -7.36
C ARG A 56 -3.67 10.69 -7.17
N ALA A 57 -2.94 10.42 -6.10
CA ALA A 57 -2.71 9.08 -5.55
C ALA A 57 -3.32 9.00 -4.14
N LYS A 58 -3.61 7.79 -3.65
CA LYS A 58 -3.92 7.60 -2.23
C LYS A 58 -2.70 7.99 -1.40
N ILE A 59 -2.94 8.44 -0.17
CA ILE A 59 -1.86 8.96 0.69
C ILE A 59 -0.83 7.87 0.99
N ASP A 60 -1.29 6.65 1.30
CA ASP A 60 -0.44 5.53 1.65
C ASP A 60 0.38 5.04 0.43
N ASP A 61 -0.24 4.95 -0.74
CA ASP A 61 0.48 4.58 -1.99
C ASP A 61 1.52 5.62 -2.38
N LEU A 62 1.25 6.90 -2.14
CA LEU A 62 2.24 7.95 -2.39
C LEU A 62 3.43 7.85 -1.42
N TRP A 63 3.20 7.43 -0.17
CA TRP A 63 4.30 7.12 0.76
C TRP A 63 5.08 5.88 0.32
N ILE A 64 4.40 4.79 -0.06
CA ILE A 64 5.05 3.59 -0.59
C ILE A 64 5.94 3.94 -1.80
N ALA A 65 5.41 4.73 -2.74
CA ALA A 65 6.16 5.15 -3.91
C ALA A 65 7.34 6.07 -3.58
N ALA A 66 7.19 6.97 -2.60
CA ALA A 66 8.26 7.83 -2.17
C ALA A 66 9.40 7.07 -1.48
N ILE A 67 9.07 6.08 -0.65
CA ILE A 67 10.06 5.18 -0.02
C ILE A 67 10.80 4.37 -1.09
N ALA A 68 10.08 3.80 -2.05
CA ALA A 68 10.69 3.06 -3.16
C ALA A 68 11.61 3.97 -4.01
N ALA A 69 11.20 5.20 -4.29
CA ALA A 69 12.02 6.18 -5.03
C ALA A 69 13.31 6.54 -4.26
N ALA A 70 13.21 6.82 -2.96
CA ALA A 70 14.37 7.12 -2.11
C ALA A 70 15.39 5.97 -2.08
N ASN A 71 14.92 4.73 -2.19
CA ASN A 71 15.77 3.54 -2.17
C ASN A 71 16.17 3.03 -3.57
N ASN A 72 15.78 3.73 -4.65
CA ASN A 72 15.97 3.30 -6.05
C ASN A 72 15.41 1.89 -6.34
N LEU A 73 14.26 1.55 -5.75
CA LEU A 73 13.60 0.25 -5.90
C LEU A 73 12.34 0.36 -6.78
N PRO A 74 11.98 -0.72 -7.52
CA PRO A 74 10.69 -0.80 -8.18
C PRO A 74 9.57 -1.10 -7.16
N ILE A 75 8.33 -0.82 -7.56
CA ILE A 75 7.13 -1.26 -6.85
C ILE A 75 6.62 -2.54 -7.51
N ILE A 76 6.44 -3.60 -6.73
CA ILE A 76 5.76 -4.82 -7.16
C ILE A 76 4.36 -4.79 -6.56
N THR A 77 3.32 -4.85 -7.38
CA THR A 77 1.93 -4.68 -6.93
C THR A 77 0.95 -5.49 -7.78
N GLN A 78 -0.14 -5.91 -7.16
CA GLN A 78 -1.33 -6.47 -7.85
C GLN A 78 -2.34 -5.37 -8.23
N ASP A 79 -2.27 -4.20 -7.56
CA ASP A 79 -3.26 -3.12 -7.65
C ASP A 79 -2.83 -1.98 -8.58
N ASP A 80 -3.81 -1.29 -9.16
CA ASP A 80 -3.62 -0.23 -10.17
C ASP A 80 -3.40 1.19 -9.65
N ASP A 81 -3.32 1.33 -8.34
CA ASP A 81 -3.18 2.62 -7.68
C ASP A 81 -1.88 3.37 -8.02
N PHE A 82 -0.84 2.67 -8.49
CA PHE A 82 0.46 3.25 -8.84
C PHE A 82 0.56 3.76 -10.29
N ASP A 83 -0.43 3.50 -11.15
CA ASP A 83 -0.38 3.87 -12.58
C ASP A 83 -0.33 5.38 -12.82
N ALA A 84 -0.86 6.17 -11.87
CA ALA A 84 -0.76 7.62 -11.94
C ALA A 84 0.62 8.15 -11.52
N ILE A 85 1.43 7.34 -10.83
CA ILE A 85 2.67 7.77 -10.16
C ILE A 85 3.90 7.55 -11.04
N GLU A 86 4.02 6.41 -11.72
CA GLU A 86 5.16 6.12 -12.61
C GLU A 86 5.34 7.19 -13.72
N PRO A 87 4.28 7.63 -14.45
CA PRO A 87 4.43 8.61 -15.53
C PRO A 87 4.88 10.01 -15.08
N VAL A 88 4.71 10.35 -13.80
CA VAL A 88 5.17 11.63 -13.23
C VAL A 88 6.57 11.53 -12.62
N GLY A 89 7.33 10.50 -13.01
CA GLY A 89 8.70 10.27 -12.54
C GLY A 89 8.78 9.63 -11.17
N GLY A 90 7.79 8.81 -10.83
CA GLY A 90 7.86 7.88 -9.70
C GLY A 90 8.61 6.59 -10.03
N PRO A 91 8.67 5.64 -9.09
CA PRO A 91 9.34 4.36 -9.29
C PRO A 91 8.74 3.55 -10.43
N ARG A 92 9.55 2.65 -10.98
CA ARG A 92 9.08 1.65 -11.95
C ARG A 92 8.03 0.74 -11.30
N VAL A 93 6.93 0.46 -12.00
CA VAL A 93 5.86 -0.43 -11.52
C VAL A 93 5.94 -1.79 -12.23
N ILE A 94 5.90 -2.86 -11.45
CA ILE A 94 5.88 -4.26 -11.92
C ILE A 94 4.57 -4.89 -11.44
N ARG A 95 3.75 -5.35 -12.39
CA ARG A 95 2.49 -6.03 -12.10
C ARG A 95 2.66 -7.53 -12.03
N ILE A 96 2.04 -8.14 -11.01
CA ILE A 96 2.02 -9.59 -10.77
C ILE A 96 0.61 -10.11 -10.56
#